data_AF-A0A0W7WH13-F1
#
_entry.id   AF-A0A0W7WH13-F1
#
_cell.length_a   1.000
_cell.length_b   1.000
_cell.length_c   1.000
_cell.angle_alpha   90.00
_cell.angle_beta   90.00
_cell.angle_gamma   90.00
#
_symmetry.space_group_name_H-M   'P 1'
#
loop_
_entity.id
_entity.type
_entity.pdbx_description
1 polymer ?
#
loop_
_entity_poly.entity_id
_entity_poly.type
_entity_poly.pdbx_seq_one_letter_code
_entity_poly.pdbx_strand_id
1 'polypeptide(L)'
;MTRWLPVLALGLCVLAVDAGAAETRPEPVIYAAPDCTSDSGGAGSDYAAQFAAAVQRCWVLDPADRAARVSLTLGFALTPDGRVKPDSLTLRHASGGDPGAIRRAFGAARRAVLRCQGSSGYPLPRERYAEWRRVELCFSPAKPAK
;
A
#
# COMPACT_ATOMS: atom_id res chain seq x y z
N MET A 1 -64.84 5.02 46.98
CA MET A 1 -64.51 5.56 45.65
C MET A 1 -63.07 6.05 45.79
N THR A 2 -62.03 5.32 45.37
CA THR A 2 -61.51 5.28 44.00
C THR A 2 -60.63 4.03 43.80
N ARG A 3 -60.85 3.36 42.66
CA ARG A 3 -60.21 2.15 42.13
C ARG A 3 -58.69 2.35 41.94
N TRP A 4 -57.85 1.40 42.37
CA TRP A 4 -57.15 0.39 41.52
C TRP A 4 -56.55 0.94 40.22
N LEU A 5 -55.21 0.89 40.09
CA LEU A 5 -54.52 0.07 39.08
C LEU A 5 -52.99 0.13 39.28
N PRO A 6 -52.31 -1.03 39.43
CA PRO A 6 -50.88 -1.16 39.24
C PRO A 6 -50.59 -1.49 37.77
N VAL A 7 -49.63 -0.81 37.15
CA VAL A 7 -49.09 -1.25 35.86
C VAL A 7 -47.57 -1.26 35.97
N LEU A 8 -47.06 -2.49 36.07
CA LEU A 8 -45.69 -2.88 35.74
C LEU A 8 -45.29 -2.27 34.39
N ALA A 9 -44.22 -1.48 34.39
CA ALA A 9 -43.45 -1.19 33.20
C ALA A 9 -42.02 -1.69 33.42
N LEU A 10 -41.86 -3.00 33.19
CA LEU A 10 -40.59 -3.58 32.76
C LEU A 10 -40.19 -2.90 31.45
N GLY A 11 -39.15 -2.10 31.49
CA GLY A 11 -38.61 -1.39 30.33
C GLY A 11 -37.10 -1.38 30.37
N LEU A 12 -36.49 -2.57 30.38
CA LEU A 12 -35.07 -2.76 30.14
C LEU A 12 -34.80 -2.42 28.67
N CYS A 13 -34.26 -1.24 28.39
CA CYS A 13 -33.72 -0.90 27.07
C CYS A 13 -32.23 -0.61 27.25
N VAL A 14 -31.42 -1.68 27.33
CA VAL A 14 -29.98 -1.56 27.11
C VAL A 14 -29.81 -1.35 25.62
N LEU A 15 -29.53 -0.11 25.23
CA LEU A 15 -29.02 0.18 23.90
C LEU A 15 -27.65 -0.48 23.79
N ALA A 16 -27.58 -1.56 23.02
CA ALA A 16 -26.32 -2.10 22.56
C ALA A 16 -25.64 -1.01 21.72
N VAL A 17 -24.42 -0.62 22.11
CA VAL A 17 -23.55 0.13 21.23
C VAL A 17 -23.09 -0.84 20.15
N ASP A 18 -23.55 -0.64 18.92
CA ASP A 18 -23.01 -1.40 17.79
C ASP A 18 -21.52 -1.11 17.70
N ALA A 19 -20.75 -2.19 17.76
CA ALA A 19 -19.33 -2.20 17.50
C ALA A 19 -19.10 -1.54 16.14
N GLY A 20 -18.34 -0.43 16.14
CA GLY A 20 -17.81 0.13 14.92
C GLY A 20 -17.03 -0.97 14.20
N ALA A 21 -17.61 -1.48 13.11
CA ALA A 21 -16.84 -2.09 12.05
C ALA A 21 -15.90 -0.98 11.58
N ALA A 22 -14.67 -0.99 12.12
CA ALA A 22 -13.54 -0.42 11.43
C ALA A 22 -13.49 -1.17 10.10
N GLU A 23 -14.12 -0.57 9.08
CA GLU A 23 -14.04 -1.04 7.71
C GLU A 23 -12.56 -1.22 7.44
N THR A 24 -12.15 -2.48 7.29
CA THR A 24 -10.79 -2.86 6.93
C THR A 24 -10.59 -2.36 5.50
N ARG A 25 -10.38 -1.04 5.37
CA ARG A 25 -10.11 -0.41 4.10
C ARG A 25 -8.82 -1.07 3.66
N PRO A 26 -8.83 -1.82 2.56
CA PRO A 26 -7.64 -2.53 2.18
C PRO A 26 -6.59 -1.44 1.91
N GLU A 27 -5.46 -1.51 2.62
CA GLU A 27 -4.39 -0.53 2.45
C GLU A 27 -3.74 -0.75 1.08
N PRO A 28 -3.42 0.30 0.32
CA PRO A 28 -2.72 0.14 -0.94
C PRO A 28 -1.46 -0.70 -0.70
N VAL A 29 -1.20 -1.75 -1.48
CA VAL A 29 -0.10 -2.71 -1.18
C VAL A 29 1.00 -2.64 -2.23
N ILE A 30 2.24 -2.63 -1.76
CA ILE A 30 3.44 -2.78 -2.57
C ILE A 30 3.94 -4.23 -2.50
N TYR A 31 4.18 -4.83 -3.66
CA TYR A 31 4.78 -6.17 -3.78
C TYR A 31 6.15 -6.10 -4.44
N ALA A 32 7.05 -6.98 -4.01
CA ALA A 32 8.31 -7.24 -4.68
C ALA A 32 8.10 -8.24 -5.85
N ALA A 33 7.41 -7.80 -6.90
CA ALA A 33 7.04 -8.66 -8.03
C ALA A 33 7.13 -7.90 -9.36
N PRO A 34 7.46 -8.59 -10.46
CA PRO A 34 7.52 -7.99 -11.81
C PRO A 34 6.12 -7.59 -12.31
N ASP A 35 5.07 -8.27 -11.86
CA ASP A 35 3.70 -8.02 -12.25
C ASP A 35 2.79 -7.82 -11.04
N CYS A 36 1.84 -6.90 -11.20
CA CYS A 36 0.80 -6.65 -10.19
C CYS A 36 -0.33 -7.68 -10.24
N THR A 37 -0.07 -8.86 -10.81
CA THR A 37 -1.10 -9.87 -10.97
C THR A 37 -1.23 -10.69 -9.70
N SER A 38 -2.48 -10.97 -9.37
CA SER A 38 -2.92 -11.41 -8.05
C SER A 38 -2.44 -12.78 -7.60
N ASP A 39 -1.85 -13.56 -8.49
CA ASP A 39 -1.77 -15.03 -8.34
C ASP A 39 -0.32 -15.54 -8.29
N SER A 40 0.65 -14.65 -8.53
CA SER A 40 2.05 -14.95 -8.31
C SER A 40 2.45 -14.31 -7.00
N GLY A 41 2.55 -15.11 -5.94
CA GLY A 41 3.40 -14.81 -4.79
C GLY A 41 4.84 -14.72 -5.27
N GLY A 42 5.15 -13.64 -5.99
CA GLY A 42 6.45 -13.39 -6.57
C GLY A 42 7.45 -13.38 -5.42
N ALA A 43 8.25 -14.44 -5.37
CA ALA A 43 9.39 -14.55 -4.48
C ALA A 43 10.44 -13.51 -4.92
N GLY A 44 10.13 -12.23 -4.69
CA GLY A 44 11.18 -11.25 -4.48
C GLY A 44 12.06 -11.77 -3.35
N SER A 45 13.36 -11.53 -3.43
CA SER A 45 14.27 -11.86 -2.33
C SER A 45 13.76 -11.25 -1.01
N ASP A 46 14.18 -11.80 0.12
CA ASP A 46 13.81 -11.26 1.45
C ASP A 46 14.10 -9.75 1.57
N TYR A 47 15.09 -9.24 0.84
CA TYR A 47 15.39 -7.80 0.78
C TYR A 47 14.41 -7.01 -0.05
N ALA A 48 13.91 -7.56 -1.15
CA ALA A 48 12.91 -6.89 -1.96
C ALA A 48 11.60 -6.76 -1.18
N ALA A 49 11.21 -7.77 -0.39
CA ALA A 49 10.08 -7.70 0.53
C ALA A 49 10.30 -6.65 1.65
N GLN A 50 11.47 -6.65 2.30
CA GLN A 50 11.83 -5.63 3.27
C GLN A 50 11.82 -4.22 2.68
N PHE A 51 12.31 -4.07 1.44
CA PHE A 51 12.30 -2.82 0.72
C PHE A 51 10.86 -2.37 0.40
N ALA A 52 10.01 -3.27 -0.11
CA ALA A 52 8.60 -3.00 -0.36
C ALA A 52 7.89 -2.50 0.92
N ALA A 53 8.10 -3.18 2.04
CA ALA A 53 7.58 -2.77 3.34
C ALA A 53 8.14 -1.40 3.80
N ALA A 54 9.41 -1.11 3.51
CA ALA A 54 9.99 0.18 3.82
C ALA A 54 9.32 1.31 3.02
N VAL A 55 9.08 1.10 1.71
CA VAL A 55 8.43 2.08 0.80
C VAL A 55 6.94 2.25 1.11
N GLN A 56 6.28 1.18 1.54
CA GLN A 56 4.85 1.12 1.84
C GLN A 56 4.40 2.30 2.71
N ARG A 57 5.21 2.65 3.71
CA ARG A 57 4.95 3.73 4.67
C ARG A 57 4.92 5.14 4.04
N CYS A 58 5.50 5.33 2.87
CA CYS A 58 5.52 6.63 2.17
C CYS A 58 4.59 6.70 0.97
N TRP A 59 3.95 5.59 0.61
CA TRP A 59 3.03 5.57 -0.50
C TRP A 59 1.64 6.00 -0.06
N VAL A 60 1.34 7.27 -0.32
CA VAL A 60 0.05 7.88 0.00
C VAL A 60 -0.60 8.35 -1.30
N LEU A 61 -1.83 7.91 -1.53
CA LEU A 61 -2.73 8.38 -2.57
C LEU A 61 -4.08 8.67 -1.93
N ASP A 62 -4.76 9.71 -2.39
CA ASP A 62 -6.15 9.95 -2.03
C ASP A 62 -7.00 8.80 -2.65
N PRO A 63 -7.76 8.03 -1.84
CA PRO A 63 -8.62 6.97 -2.34
C PRO A 63 -9.67 7.42 -3.37
N ALA A 64 -10.03 8.71 -3.38
CA ALA A 64 -10.93 9.29 -4.38
C ALA A 64 -10.25 9.53 -5.74
N ASP A 65 -8.91 9.65 -5.79
CA ASP A 65 -8.18 9.84 -7.04
C ASP A 65 -8.26 8.57 -7.90
N ARG A 66 -8.49 8.74 -9.20
CA ARG A 66 -8.39 7.65 -10.19
C ARG A 66 -7.02 6.97 -10.17
N ALA A 67 -5.96 7.68 -9.78
CA ALA A 67 -4.62 7.13 -9.58
C ALA A 67 -4.58 6.02 -8.52
N ALA A 68 -5.46 6.05 -7.52
CA ALA A 68 -5.55 5.02 -6.49
C ALA A 68 -6.11 3.69 -7.01
N ARG A 69 -6.58 3.62 -8.26
CA ARG A 69 -7.07 2.41 -8.93
C ARG A 69 -6.06 1.83 -9.93
N VAL A 70 -4.91 2.48 -10.12
CA VAL A 70 -3.87 2.05 -11.06
C VAL A 70 -2.96 1.03 -10.40
N SER A 71 -2.74 -0.08 -11.08
CA SER A 71 -1.65 -1.01 -10.80
C SER A 71 -0.45 -0.65 -11.67
N LEU A 72 0.74 -0.49 -11.10
CA LEU A 72 1.95 -0.23 -11.88
C LEU A 72 3.17 -0.97 -11.34
N THR A 73 4.10 -1.30 -12.23
CA THR A 73 5.44 -1.81 -11.88
C THR A 73 6.47 -0.72 -12.12
N LEU A 74 7.18 -0.34 -11.05
CA LEU A 74 8.25 0.65 -11.05
C LEU A 74 9.60 -0.06 -10.95
N GLY A 75 10.47 0.14 -11.94
CA GLY A 75 11.84 -0.38 -11.94
C GLY A 75 12.85 0.73 -11.66
N PHE A 76 13.88 0.45 -10.87
CA PHE A 76 14.96 1.40 -10.57
C PHE A 76 16.23 0.70 -10.07
N ALA A 77 17.31 1.47 -9.99
CA ALA A 77 18.60 1.02 -9.50
C ALA A 77 18.99 1.73 -8.20
N LEU A 78 19.78 1.02 -7.38
CA LEU A 78 20.35 1.55 -6.15
C LEU A 78 21.88 1.70 -6.25
N THR A 79 22.44 2.50 -5.35
CA THR A 79 23.88 2.54 -5.05
C THR A 79 24.22 1.49 -3.98
N PRO A 80 25.51 1.13 -3.80
CA PRO A 80 25.95 0.26 -2.71
C PRO A 80 25.61 0.75 -1.29
N ASP A 81 25.22 2.02 -1.15
CA ASP A 81 24.83 2.64 0.13
C ASP A 81 23.30 2.66 0.31
N GLY A 82 22.58 1.85 -0.47
CA GLY A 82 21.12 1.73 -0.37
C GLY A 82 20.37 2.99 -0.83
N ARG A 83 20.99 3.87 -1.62
CA ARG A 83 20.34 5.07 -2.19
C ARG A 83 19.74 4.76 -3.55
N VAL A 84 18.55 5.26 -3.82
CA VAL A 84 17.95 5.17 -5.15
C VAL A 84 18.63 6.16 -6.08
N LYS A 85 18.93 5.74 -7.33
CA LYS A 85 19.41 6.63 -8.40
C LYS A 85 18.21 7.32 -9.06
N PRO A 86 17.99 8.65 -8.88
CA PRO A 86 16.76 9.32 -9.30
C PRO A 86 16.42 9.21 -10.79
N ASP A 87 17.45 9.13 -11.63
CA ASP A 87 17.31 9.05 -13.10
C ASP A 87 17.06 7.62 -13.59
N SER A 88 17.14 6.62 -12.71
CA SER A 88 16.88 5.21 -13.06
C SER A 88 15.42 4.77 -12.92
N LEU A 89 14.56 5.63 -12.34
CA LEU A 89 13.16 5.30 -12.09
C LEU A 89 12.37 5.25 -13.41
N THR A 90 11.88 4.07 -13.76
CA THR A 90 11.17 3.80 -15.02
C THR A 90 9.86 3.07 -14.79
N LEU A 91 8.83 3.44 -15.55
CA LEU A 91 7.57 2.72 -15.58
C LEU A 91 7.75 1.47 -16.44
N ARG A 92 7.63 0.28 -15.86
CA ARG A 92 7.79 -1.00 -16.56
C ARG A 92 6.45 -1.55 -17.05
N HIS A 93 5.41 -1.39 -16.25
CA HIS A 93 4.06 -1.81 -16.57
C HIS A 93 3.04 -0.89 -15.88
N ALA A 94 1.85 -0.75 -16.46
CA ALA A 94 0.71 -0.08 -15.84
C ALA A 94 -0.62 -0.64 -16.37
N SER A 95 -1.63 -0.73 -15.50
CA SER A 95 -2.99 -1.15 -15.84
C SER A 95 -4.03 -0.52 -14.91
N GLY A 96 -5.32 -0.59 -15.26
CA GLY A 96 -6.44 -0.16 -14.39
C GLY A 96 -6.81 1.33 -14.40
N GLY A 97 -6.22 2.16 -15.27
CA GLY A 97 -6.59 3.58 -15.36
C GLY A 97 -6.25 4.27 -16.69
N ASP A 98 -6.77 5.49 -16.86
CA ASP A 98 -6.48 6.37 -18.00
C ASP A 98 -5.02 6.88 -17.98
N PRO A 99 -4.45 7.35 -19.11
CA PRO A 99 -3.07 7.83 -19.15
C PRO A 99 -2.74 8.93 -18.12
N GLY A 100 -3.71 9.78 -17.78
CA GLY A 100 -3.55 10.79 -16.74
C GLY A 100 -3.46 10.20 -15.34
N ALA A 101 -4.30 9.20 -15.02
CA ALA A 101 -4.26 8.45 -13.78
C ALA A 101 -2.93 7.69 -13.63
N ILE A 102 -2.46 7.03 -14.70
CA ILE A 102 -1.17 6.33 -14.71
C ILE A 102 -0.01 7.29 -14.41
N ARG A 103 0.01 8.46 -15.05
CA ARG A 103 1.04 9.49 -14.79
C ARG A 103 1.06 9.95 -13.33
N ARG A 104 -0.12 10.16 -12.73
CA ARG A 104 -0.25 10.56 -11.32
C ARG A 104 0.22 9.45 -10.38
N ALA A 105 -0.19 8.21 -10.62
CA ALA A 105 0.22 7.04 -9.85
C ALA A 105 1.74 6.83 -9.93
N PHE A 106 2.32 6.90 -11.13
CA PHE A 106 3.77 6.82 -11.33
C PHE A 106 4.52 7.91 -10.56
N GLY A 107 4.04 9.16 -10.62
CA GLY A 107 4.61 10.26 -9.84
C GLY A 107 4.54 10.01 -8.33
N ALA A 108 3.44 9.45 -7.82
CA ALA A 108 3.29 9.09 -6.42
C ALA A 108 4.25 7.96 -6.01
N ALA A 109 4.37 6.90 -6.81
CA ALA A 109 5.29 5.80 -6.57
C ALA A 109 6.76 6.27 -6.53
N ARG A 110 7.18 7.11 -7.49
CA ARG A 110 8.52 7.72 -7.47
C ARG A 110 8.78 8.52 -6.20
N ARG A 111 7.81 9.36 -5.78
CA ARG A 111 7.93 10.13 -4.54
C ARG A 111 8.01 9.24 -3.31
N ALA A 112 7.25 8.14 -3.25
CA ALA A 112 7.29 7.21 -2.14
C ALA A 112 8.68 6.59 -1.98
N VAL A 113 9.23 6.05 -3.09
CA VAL A 113 10.56 5.44 -3.13
C VAL A 113 11.67 6.42 -2.72
N LEU A 114 11.61 7.67 -3.20
CA LEU A 114 12.62 8.68 -2.87
C LEU A 114 12.46 9.26 -1.46
N ARG A 115 11.23 9.33 -0.94
CA ARG A 115 10.96 9.86 0.41
C ARG A 115 11.37 8.86 1.49
N CYS A 116 11.01 7.59 1.32
CA CYS A 116 11.20 6.58 2.37
C CYS A 116 12.66 6.17 2.58
N GLN A 117 13.55 6.45 1.64
CA GLN A 117 14.98 6.21 1.82
C GLN A 117 15.60 7.15 2.87
N GLY A 118 14.98 8.32 3.13
CA GLY A 118 15.50 9.33 4.05
C GLY A 118 16.94 9.79 3.73
N SER A 119 17.62 10.29 4.76
CA SER A 119 19.02 10.74 4.65
C SER A 119 20.04 9.60 4.72
N SER A 120 19.63 8.38 5.09
CA SER A 120 20.53 7.23 5.31
C SER A 120 20.40 6.12 4.28
N GLY A 121 19.42 6.19 3.38
CA GLY A 121 19.15 5.14 2.41
C GLY A 121 18.39 3.97 3.05
N TYR A 122 18.15 2.94 2.25
CA TYR A 122 17.53 1.71 2.73
C TYR A 122 18.54 0.82 3.45
N PRO A 123 18.16 0.18 4.58
CA PRO A 123 19.05 -0.64 5.38
C PRO A 123 19.27 -2.02 4.72
N LEU A 124 20.05 -2.05 3.64
CA LEU A 124 20.35 -3.25 2.86
C LEU A 124 21.79 -3.70 3.09
N PRO A 125 22.06 -5.01 3.27
CA PRO A 125 23.42 -5.51 3.51
C PRO A 125 24.31 -5.33 2.27
N ARG A 126 25.42 -4.62 2.44
CA ARG A 126 26.34 -4.22 1.35
C ARG A 126 26.99 -5.42 0.67
N GLU A 127 27.24 -6.47 1.43
CA GLU A 127 27.82 -7.73 0.98
C GLU A 127 26.94 -8.47 -0.06
N ARG A 128 25.63 -8.17 -0.11
CA ARG A 128 24.68 -8.74 -1.08
C ARG A 128 24.25 -7.76 -2.16
N TYR A 129 24.99 -6.67 -2.38
CA TYR A 129 24.64 -5.61 -3.33
C TYR A 129 24.31 -6.13 -4.74
N ALA A 130 24.98 -7.18 -5.22
CA ALA A 130 24.70 -7.78 -6.52
C ALA A 130 23.24 -8.22 -6.69
N GLU A 131 22.57 -8.58 -5.60
CA GLU A 131 21.21 -9.12 -5.57
C GLU A 131 20.14 -8.05 -5.52
N TRP A 132 20.43 -6.89 -4.94
CA TRP A 132 19.43 -5.82 -4.73
C TRP A 132 19.77 -4.51 -5.45
N ARG A 133 20.84 -4.45 -6.26
CA ARG A 133 21.21 -3.25 -7.05
C ARG A 133 20.16 -2.79 -8.05
N ARG A 134 19.24 -3.67 -8.45
CA ARG A 134 18.08 -3.36 -9.30
C ARG A 134 16.84 -3.97 -8.65
N VAL A 135 15.79 -3.18 -8.55
CA VAL A 135 14.54 -3.58 -7.91
C VAL A 135 13.39 -3.22 -8.82
N GLU A 136 12.41 -4.12 -8.88
CA GLU A 136 11.10 -3.86 -9.45
C GLU A 136 10.07 -4.00 -8.33
N LEU A 137 9.25 -2.97 -8.19
CA LEU A 137 8.16 -2.93 -7.21
C LEU A 137 6.84 -2.78 -7.96
N CYS A 138 5.90 -3.64 -7.63
CA CYS A 138 4.51 -3.46 -7.99
C CYS A 138 3.82 -2.59 -6.94
N PHE A 139 3.11 -1.56 -7.40
CA PHE A 139 2.20 -0.73 -6.62
C PHE A 139 0.79 -1.06 -7.08
N SER A 140 -0.02 -1.64 -6.21
CA SER A 140 -1.37 -2.09 -6.54
C SER A 140 -2.43 -1.43 -5.67
N PRO A 141 -3.61 -1.10 -6.24
CA PRO A 141 -4.75 -0.77 -5.41
C PRO A 141 -5.00 -1.96 -4.49
N ALA A 142 -5.38 -1.66 -3.27
CA ALA A 142 -5.68 -2.69 -2.32
C ALA A 142 -6.82 -3.59 -2.83
N LYS A 143 -6.62 -4.91 -2.80
CA LYS A 143 -7.67 -5.84 -3.22
C LYS A 143 -8.85 -5.72 -2.25
N PRO A 144 -10.11 -5.68 -2.72
CA PRO A 144 -11.22 -5.94 -1.81
C PRO A 144 -10.99 -7.31 -1.18
N ALA A 145 -11.09 -7.38 0.16
CA ALA A 145 -11.12 -8.64 0.86
C ALA A 145 -12.28 -9.47 0.27
N LYS A 146 -12.01 -10.73 -0.10
CA LYS A 146 -13.06 -11.67 -0.51
C LYS A 146 -13.97 -12.00 0.67
#